data_AF-A0A7S6MZP1-F1
#
_entry.id   AF-A0A7S6MZP1-F1
#
_cell.length_a   1.000
_cell.length_b   1.000
_cell.length_c   1.000
_cell.angle_alpha   90.00
_cell.angle_beta   90.00
_cell.angle_gamma   90.00
#
_symmetry.space_group_name_H-M   'P 1'
#
loop_
_entity.id
_entity.type
_entity.pdbx_description
1 polymer ?
#
loop_
_entity_poly.entity_id
_entity_poly.type
_entity_poly.pdbx_seq_one_letter_code
_entity_poly.pdbx_strand_id
1 'polypeptide(L)'
;MFFHISGLGLEGRAEQTYTWNYETEPPQIERSDDPYYYIKDHLGTIRVTINKQGTILFAADYWPYGEKMAEYNLVTGTVQRYIFTEKERDTETGYDYFGARFYDSDLGRWMTVDPLMDKYPGWSPYNYVMNNPLVLVDPDGMRVNDGGGDEDNRDKEKNKTNILQALSDAWYELQLTFSGSVENTSGGRKYQIKPR
;
A
#
# COMPACT_ATOMS: atom_id res chain seq x y z
N MET A 1 -9.31 1.07 -7.76
CA MET A 1 -8.75 2.35 -8.23
C MET A 1 -8.15 3.04 -7.02
N PHE A 2 -6.83 3.13 -6.94
CA PHE A 2 -6.11 3.66 -5.77
C PHE A 2 -5.71 5.11 -6.04
N PHE A 3 -5.98 6.00 -5.10
CA PHE A 3 -5.43 7.36 -5.09
C PHE A 3 -4.44 7.47 -3.93
N HIS A 4 -3.29 8.06 -4.20
CA HIS A 4 -2.16 8.22 -3.29
C HIS A 4 -1.97 9.72 -3.03
N ILE A 5 -2.12 10.16 -1.78
CA ILE A 5 -1.85 11.54 -1.35
C ILE A 5 -0.76 11.45 -0.28
N SER A 6 0.42 11.98 -0.58
CA SER A 6 1.59 11.96 0.30
C SER A 6 1.64 13.21 1.17
N GLY A 7 1.70 13.02 2.48
CA GLY A 7 1.98 14.06 3.48
C GLY A 7 1.85 13.51 4.90
N LEU A 8 2.97 13.48 5.64
CA LEU A 8 3.07 13.15 7.08
C LEU A 8 2.49 11.79 7.50
N GLY A 9 3.28 10.71 7.35
CA GLY A 9 3.34 9.57 8.28
C GLY A 9 2.05 8.85 8.73
N LEU A 10 0.93 9.05 8.05
CA LEU A 10 -0.37 8.45 8.35
C LEU A 10 -0.98 8.01 7.03
N GLU A 11 -0.67 6.79 6.61
CA GLU A 11 -1.31 6.20 5.43
C GLU A 11 -2.65 5.61 5.85
N GLY A 12 -3.72 6.29 5.46
CA GLY A 12 -5.09 5.80 5.60
C GLY A 12 -5.38 4.72 4.57
N ARG A 13 -5.71 3.49 5.01
CA ARG A 13 -6.18 2.41 4.10
C ARG A 13 -7.60 2.01 4.49
N ALA A 14 -8.50 2.04 3.51
CA ALA A 14 -9.82 1.43 3.62
C ALA A 14 -9.72 -0.02 3.13
N GLU A 15 -10.01 -0.99 4.00
CA GLU A 15 -10.10 -2.40 3.61
C GLU A 15 -11.55 -2.72 3.19
N GLN A 16 -11.69 -3.50 2.11
CA GLN A 16 -13.01 -3.94 1.62
C GLN A 16 -13.33 -5.30 2.25
N THR A 17 -14.41 -5.38 3.02
CA THR A 17 -14.94 -6.65 3.55
C THR A 17 -16.10 -7.11 2.66
N TYR A 18 -15.99 -8.31 2.11
CA TYR A 18 -17.05 -8.93 1.31
C TYR A 18 -17.76 -10.00 2.16
N THR A 19 -19.02 -9.80 2.49
CA THR A 19 -19.86 -10.81 3.15
C THR A 19 -20.77 -11.49 2.11
N TRP A 20 -20.65 -12.81 1.97
CA TRP A 20 -21.51 -13.61 1.10
C TRP A 20 -22.67 -14.21 1.90
N ASN A 21 -23.89 -13.73 1.67
CA ASN A 21 -25.11 -14.38 2.19
C ASN A 21 -25.76 -15.16 1.05
N TYR A 22 -25.87 -16.48 1.22
CA TYR A 22 -26.44 -17.40 0.22
C TYR A 22 -27.98 -17.48 0.26
N GLU A 23 -28.63 -16.73 1.14
CA GLU A 23 -30.09 -16.75 1.32
C GLU A 23 -30.67 -15.36 1.08
N THR A 24 -31.36 -15.24 -0.06
CA THR A 24 -32.38 -14.22 -0.40
C THR A 24 -32.01 -12.76 -0.12
N GLU A 25 -31.12 -12.19 -0.93
CA GLU A 25 -31.10 -10.80 -1.42
C GLU A 25 -29.83 -10.60 -2.28
N PRO A 26 -29.80 -9.71 -3.29
CA PRO A 26 -28.56 -9.39 -3.99
C PRO A 26 -27.53 -8.87 -2.97
N PRO A 27 -26.24 -9.29 -3.07
CA PRO A 27 -25.22 -8.89 -2.10
C PRO A 27 -25.15 -7.37 -2.01
N GLN A 28 -25.54 -6.83 -0.86
CA GLN A 28 -25.39 -5.41 -0.59
C GLN A 28 -23.90 -5.15 -0.37
N ILE A 29 -23.29 -4.34 -1.23
CA ILE A 29 -21.91 -3.89 -1.05
C ILE A 29 -21.96 -2.79 0.02
N GLU A 30 -21.87 -3.18 1.29
CA GLU A 30 -21.70 -2.21 2.36
C GLU A 30 -20.24 -1.74 2.39
N ARG A 31 -19.99 -0.59 1.75
CA ARG A 31 -18.73 0.13 1.87
C ARG A 31 -18.66 0.75 3.26
N SER A 32 -18.05 0.04 4.22
CA SER A 32 -17.62 0.66 5.47
C SER A 32 -16.41 1.54 5.16
N ASP A 33 -16.66 2.85 5.06
CA ASP A 33 -15.68 3.85 4.63
C ASP A 33 -14.86 4.43 5.77
N ASP A 34 -14.68 3.66 6.84
CA ASP A 34 -13.93 4.11 8.00
C ASP A 34 -12.43 3.88 7.77
N PRO A 35 -11.62 4.94 7.57
CA PRO A 35 -10.20 4.77 7.32
C PRO A 35 -9.49 4.31 8.59
N TYR A 36 -8.54 3.39 8.39
CA TYR A 36 -7.55 3.01 9.39
C TYR A 36 -6.22 3.65 9.07
N TYR A 37 -5.48 4.08 10.10
CA TYR A 37 -4.16 4.64 9.95
C TYR A 37 -3.13 3.71 10.57
N TYR A 38 -2.03 3.49 9.85
CA TYR A 38 -0.92 2.66 10.31
C TYR A 38 0.23 3.51 10.84
N ILE A 39 0.67 3.19 12.05
CA ILE A 39 1.91 3.69 12.63
C ILE A 39 2.97 2.63 12.39
N LYS A 40 4.01 3.02 11.64
CA LYS A 40 5.07 2.13 11.16
C LYS A 40 6.39 2.43 11.86
N ASP A 41 7.27 1.44 11.94
CA ASP A 41 8.67 1.65 12.30
C ASP A 41 9.52 2.09 11.09
N HIS A 42 10.84 2.20 11.28
CA HIS A 42 11.76 2.68 10.24
C HIS A 42 11.88 1.74 9.04
N LEU A 43 11.45 0.48 9.15
CA LEU A 43 11.43 -0.49 8.06
C LEU A 43 10.05 -0.60 7.40
N GLY A 44 9.08 0.17 7.87
CA GLY A 44 7.69 0.10 7.41
C GLY A 44 6.86 -0.97 8.11
N THR A 45 7.38 -1.66 9.12
CA THR A 45 6.58 -2.65 9.87
C THR A 45 5.50 -1.95 10.67
N ILE A 46 4.27 -2.41 10.55
CA ILE A 46 3.11 -1.82 11.22
C ILE A 46 3.15 -2.19 12.70
N ARG A 47 3.32 -1.19 13.58
CA ARG A 47 3.36 -1.37 15.04
C ARG A 47 2.00 -1.15 15.68
N VAL A 48 1.23 -0.20 15.16
CA VAL A 48 -0.08 0.19 15.70
C VAL A 48 -1.03 0.55 14.56
N THR A 49 -2.28 0.12 14.66
CA THR A 49 -3.37 0.52 13.77
C THR A 49 -4.42 1.27 14.57
N ILE A 50 -4.82 2.45 14.10
CA ILE A 50 -5.81 3.31 14.75
C ILE A 50 -6.98 3.63 13.80
N ASN A 51 -8.19 3.80 14.33
CA ASN A 51 -9.33 4.28 13.55
C ASN A 51 -9.36 5.82 13.47
N LYS A 52 -10.31 6.37 12.70
CA LYS A 52 -10.56 7.82 12.60
C LYS A 52 -10.88 8.53 13.92
N GLN A 53 -11.32 7.80 14.94
CA GLN A 53 -11.59 8.34 16.28
C GLN A 53 -10.38 8.29 17.22
N GLY A 54 -9.24 7.74 16.77
CA GLY A 54 -8.05 7.57 17.59
C GLY A 54 -8.09 6.36 18.53
N THR A 55 -9.06 5.45 18.38
CA THR A 55 -9.06 4.16 19.06
C THR A 55 -7.99 3.27 18.45
N ILE A 56 -7.16 2.66 19.29
CA ILE A 56 -6.21 1.63 18.88
C ILE A 56 -6.99 0.34 18.62
N LEU A 57 -6.83 -0.21 17.42
CA LEU A 57 -7.49 -1.45 17.00
C LEU A 57 -6.56 -2.65 17.14
N PHE A 58 -5.30 -2.44 16.76
CA PHE A 58 -4.25 -3.45 16.74
C PHE A 58 -2.95 -2.81 17.22
N ALA A 59 -2.17 -3.53 18.00
CA ALA A 59 -0.78 -3.22 18.25
C ALA A 59 0.04 -4.51 18.34
N ALA A 60 1.29 -4.48 17.91
CA ALA A 60 2.17 -5.62 18.02
C ALA A 60 3.64 -5.23 18.18
N ASP A 61 4.37 -6.08 18.89
CA ASP A 61 5.81 -6.07 18.94
C ASP A 61 6.36 -7.24 18.13
N TYR A 62 7.52 -7.03 17.51
CA TYR A 62 8.11 -7.96 16.57
C TYR A 62 9.54 -8.32 16.96
N TRP A 63 9.89 -9.59 16.75
CA TRP A 63 11.28 -10.03 16.68
C TRP A 63 11.94 -9.45 15.42
N PRO A 64 13.30 -9.40 15.36
CA PRO A 64 14.01 -8.81 14.22
C PRO A 64 13.62 -9.40 12.85
N TYR A 65 13.23 -10.66 12.80
CA TYR A 65 12.83 -11.36 11.58
C TYR A 65 11.33 -11.27 11.26
N GLY A 66 10.56 -10.44 11.98
CA GLY A 66 9.16 -10.16 11.67
C GLY A 66 8.15 -11.11 12.31
N GLU A 67 8.57 -12.03 13.17
CA GLU A 67 7.66 -12.81 14.00
C GLU A 67 7.05 -11.90 15.08
N LYS A 68 5.75 -12.05 15.36
CA LYS A 68 5.06 -11.30 16.41
C LYS A 68 5.48 -11.82 17.78
N MET A 69 6.17 -11.00 18.56
CA MET A 69 6.54 -11.29 19.95
C MET A 69 5.32 -11.19 20.86
N ALA A 70 4.52 -10.14 20.66
CA ALA A 70 3.28 -9.91 21.39
C ALA A 70 2.27 -9.22 20.47
N GLU A 71 1.01 -9.64 20.56
CA GLU A 71 -0.10 -9.08 19.79
C GLU A 71 -1.21 -8.62 20.75
N TYR A 72 -1.68 -7.40 20.52
CA TYR A 72 -2.71 -6.74 21.30
C TYR A 72 -3.90 -6.41 20.40
N ASN A 73 -4.83 -7.36 20.30
CA ASN A 73 -6.12 -7.16 19.63
C ASN A 73 -7.08 -6.48 20.58
N LEU A 74 -7.22 -5.16 20.45
CA LEU A 74 -8.02 -4.34 21.37
C LEU A 74 -9.49 -4.25 20.93
N VAL A 75 -9.79 -4.62 19.69
CA VAL A 75 -11.15 -4.66 19.14
C VAL A 75 -11.40 -5.98 18.42
N THR A 76 -12.35 -6.77 18.92
CA THR A 76 -12.77 -8.05 18.35
C THR A 76 -13.17 -7.90 16.88
N GLY A 77 -12.65 -8.76 16.01
CA GLY A 77 -12.95 -8.76 14.58
C GLY A 77 -12.02 -7.88 13.73
N THR A 78 -11.08 -7.16 14.34
CA THR A 78 -10.01 -6.49 13.59
C THR A 78 -8.99 -7.53 13.14
N VAL A 79 -8.82 -7.72 11.83
CA VAL A 79 -7.79 -8.59 11.27
C VAL A 79 -6.71 -7.71 10.62
N GLN A 80 -5.54 -7.64 11.24
CA GLN A 80 -4.40 -6.94 10.66
C GLN A 80 -3.63 -7.86 9.71
N ARG A 81 -3.90 -7.74 8.41
CA ARG A 81 -3.23 -8.55 7.37
C ARG A 81 -1.82 -8.08 7.04
N TYR A 82 -1.61 -6.77 6.99
CA TYR A 82 -0.31 -6.19 6.67
C TYR A 82 0.49 -5.98 7.95
N ILE A 83 1.68 -6.56 8.05
CA ILE A 83 2.46 -6.48 9.29
C ILE A 83 3.92 -6.15 9.03
N PHE A 84 4.76 -7.15 8.76
CA PHE A 84 6.20 -6.99 8.62
C PHE A 84 6.57 -6.36 7.28
N THR A 85 7.29 -5.24 7.29
CA THR A 85 7.72 -4.53 6.06
C THR A 85 6.59 -4.28 5.05
N GLU A 86 5.37 -4.02 5.58
CA GLU A 86 4.14 -3.80 4.81
C GLU A 86 3.70 -5.00 3.95
N LYS A 87 4.16 -6.21 4.28
CA LYS A 87 3.74 -7.43 3.60
C LYS A 87 2.54 -8.06 4.26
N GLU A 88 1.73 -8.67 3.42
CA GLU A 88 0.54 -9.40 3.83
C GLU A 88 0.96 -10.74 4.41
N ARG A 89 0.59 -10.99 5.66
CA ARG A 89 0.72 -12.31 6.28
C ARG A 89 -0.56 -13.08 6.06
N ASP A 90 -0.42 -14.24 5.44
CA ASP A 90 -1.51 -15.20 5.36
C ASP A 90 -1.78 -15.81 6.75
N THR A 91 -3.04 -15.79 7.16
CA THR A 91 -3.47 -16.31 8.47
C THR A 91 -3.49 -17.83 8.54
N GLU A 92 -3.58 -18.52 7.40
CA GLU A 92 -3.61 -19.99 7.36
C GLU A 92 -2.20 -20.58 7.47
N THR A 93 -1.25 -20.04 6.69
CA THR A 93 0.15 -20.53 6.67
C THR A 93 1.08 -19.80 7.62
N GLY A 94 0.78 -18.55 7.98
CA GLY A 94 1.70 -17.68 8.73
C GLY A 94 2.82 -17.09 7.89
N TYR A 95 2.82 -17.30 6.57
CA TYR A 95 3.84 -16.76 5.67
C TYR A 95 3.51 -15.37 5.17
N ASP A 96 4.55 -14.55 5.01
CA ASP A 96 4.44 -13.23 4.40
C ASP A 96 4.62 -13.33 2.89
N TYR A 97 3.71 -12.73 2.13
CA TYR A 97 3.82 -12.67 0.68
C TYR A 97 4.55 -11.40 0.22
N PHE A 98 5.73 -11.59 -0.36
CA PHE A 98 6.59 -10.50 -0.83
C PHE A 98 6.45 -10.21 -2.33
N GLY A 99 5.63 -10.96 -3.06
CA GLY A 99 5.47 -10.86 -4.51
C GLY A 99 6.16 -12.01 -5.23
N ALA A 100 7.49 -12.04 -5.20
CA ALA A 100 8.25 -13.12 -5.84
C ALA A 100 8.40 -14.38 -4.97
N ARG A 101 8.35 -14.22 -3.63
CA ARG A 101 8.60 -15.30 -2.67
C ARG A 101 7.66 -15.23 -1.47
N PHE A 102 7.49 -16.39 -0.82
CA PHE A 102 6.90 -16.49 0.51
C PHE A 102 8.03 -16.52 1.55
N TYR A 103 7.84 -15.77 2.63
CA TYR A 103 8.77 -15.63 3.73
C TYR A 103 8.20 -16.22 5.01
N ASP A 104 9.02 -17.01 5.70
CA ASP A 104 8.71 -17.53 7.02
C ASP A 104 9.43 -16.69 8.08
N SER A 105 8.64 -15.96 8.86
CA SER A 105 9.16 -15.07 9.89
C SER A 105 9.67 -15.79 11.14
N ASP A 106 9.16 -17.00 11.41
CA ASP A 106 9.60 -17.83 12.54
C ASP A 106 11.00 -18.40 12.25
N LEU A 107 11.20 -18.91 11.03
CA LEU A 107 12.52 -19.37 10.57
C LEU A 107 13.47 -18.23 10.20
N GLY A 108 12.94 -17.07 9.82
CA GLY A 108 13.72 -15.96 9.28
C GLY A 108 14.32 -16.26 7.90
N ARG A 109 13.59 -17.00 7.05
CA ARG A 109 14.07 -17.53 5.76
C ARG A 109 13.00 -17.47 4.67
N TRP A 110 13.45 -17.47 3.42
CA TRP A 110 12.55 -17.68 2.28
C TRP A 110 12.12 -19.15 2.20
N MET A 111 10.89 -19.38 1.76
CA MET A 111 10.34 -20.71 1.50
C MET A 111 10.77 -21.28 0.14
N THR A 112 11.30 -20.43 -0.74
CA THR A 112 11.77 -20.79 -2.08
C THR A 112 13.16 -20.22 -2.36
N VAL A 113 13.87 -20.83 -3.32
CA VAL A 113 15.20 -20.40 -3.77
C VAL A 113 15.13 -19.01 -4.37
N ASP A 114 16.08 -18.14 -4.01
CA ASP A 114 16.23 -16.81 -4.60
C ASP A 114 16.42 -16.87 -6.13
N PRO A 115 15.55 -16.23 -6.93
CA PRO A 115 15.72 -16.14 -8.38
C PRO A 115 17.04 -15.46 -8.81
N LEU A 116 17.63 -14.66 -7.93
CA LEU A 116 18.88 -13.94 -8.13
C LEU A 116 20.05 -14.55 -7.34
N MET A 117 19.96 -15.83 -6.91
CA MET A 117 21.02 -16.49 -6.13
C MET A 117 22.43 -16.37 -6.77
N ASP A 118 22.51 -16.40 -8.10
CA ASP A 118 23.77 -16.29 -8.85
C ASP A 118 24.48 -14.93 -8.65
N LYS A 119 23.73 -13.88 -8.27
CA LYS A 119 24.28 -12.56 -7.97
C LYS A 119 24.87 -12.45 -6.58
N TYR A 120 24.58 -13.40 -5.69
CA TYR A 120 25.03 -13.40 -4.30
C TYR A 120 25.85 -14.65 -3.96
N PRO A 121 26.97 -14.90 -4.66
CA PRO A 121 27.82 -16.05 -4.38
C PRO A 121 28.39 -15.94 -2.95
N GLY A 122 28.07 -16.93 -2.11
CA GLY A 122 28.48 -16.96 -0.70
C GLY A 122 27.33 -16.83 0.30
N TRP A 123 26.13 -16.48 -0.16
CA TRP A 123 24.92 -16.49 0.67
C TRP A 123 24.07 -17.72 0.36
N SER A 124 23.33 -18.19 1.37
CA SER A 124 22.33 -19.24 1.16
C SER A 124 21.22 -18.69 0.24
N PRO A 125 20.71 -19.48 -0.73
CA PRO A 125 19.60 -19.07 -1.58
C PRO A 125 18.29 -18.82 -0.82
N TYR A 126 18.22 -19.18 0.47
CA TYR A 126 17.08 -18.97 1.34
C TYR A 126 17.27 -17.82 2.34
N ASN A 127 18.38 -17.08 2.23
CA ASN A 127 18.73 -16.01 3.15
C ASN A 127 17.79 -14.80 2.98
N TYR A 128 17.28 -14.28 4.10
CA TYR A 128 16.59 -13.00 4.14
C TYR A 128 17.59 -11.87 4.39
N VAL A 129 17.60 -10.87 3.50
CA VAL A 129 18.30 -9.58 3.62
C VAL A 129 19.73 -9.64 4.19
N MET A 130 20.56 -10.55 3.69
CA MET A 130 21.95 -10.73 4.13
C MET A 130 22.09 -10.98 5.65
N ASN A 131 21.07 -11.59 6.27
CA ASN A 131 20.94 -11.80 7.72
C ASN A 131 20.97 -10.50 8.56
N ASN A 132 20.60 -9.35 7.98
CA ASN A 132 20.53 -8.08 8.72
C ASN A 132 19.14 -7.41 8.61
N PRO A 133 18.09 -8.03 9.17
CA PRO A 133 16.70 -7.56 9.04
C PRO A 133 16.38 -6.34 9.90
N LEU A 134 17.33 -5.83 10.70
CA LEU A 134 17.16 -4.60 11.47
C LEU A 134 17.40 -3.34 10.64
N VAL A 135 18.12 -3.48 9.52
CA VAL A 135 18.55 -2.35 8.67
C VAL A 135 18.05 -2.52 7.23
N LEU A 136 17.94 -3.75 6.76
CA LEU A 136 17.67 -4.08 5.36
C LEU A 136 16.26 -4.64 5.18
N VAL A 137 15.66 -4.32 4.03
CA VAL A 137 14.33 -4.80 3.62
C VAL A 137 14.42 -5.32 2.20
N ASP A 138 13.70 -6.40 1.87
CA ASP A 138 13.49 -6.84 0.49
C ASP A 138 12.06 -6.43 0.06
N PRO A 139 11.86 -5.41 -0.78
CA PRO A 139 10.53 -4.91 -1.10
C PRO A 139 9.73 -5.81 -2.06
N ASP A 140 10.38 -6.64 -2.87
CA ASP A 140 9.73 -7.43 -3.92
C ASP A 140 9.98 -8.93 -3.80
N GLY A 141 10.73 -9.33 -2.76
CA GLY A 141 11.18 -10.70 -2.59
C GLY A 141 12.22 -11.09 -3.63
N MET A 142 13.00 -10.17 -4.17
CA MET A 142 14.09 -10.45 -5.10
C MET A 142 15.35 -9.66 -4.78
N ARG A 143 15.22 -8.38 -4.42
CA ARG A 143 16.37 -7.50 -4.22
C ARG A 143 16.29 -6.81 -2.87
N VAL A 144 17.39 -6.93 -2.13
CA VAL A 144 17.57 -6.21 -0.88
C VAL A 144 17.75 -4.72 -1.19
N ASN A 145 16.88 -3.88 -0.64
CA ASN A 145 17.10 -2.44 -0.57
C ASN A 145 18.01 -2.14 0.63
N ASP A 146 19.18 -1.56 0.34
CA ASP A 146 20.18 -1.17 1.35
C ASP A 146 19.99 0.26 1.88
N GLY A 147 18.85 0.90 1.57
CA GLY A 147 18.60 2.31 1.90
C GLY A 147 19.40 3.29 1.03
N GLY A 148 20.29 2.80 0.15
CA GLY A 148 20.87 3.56 -0.93
C GLY A 148 19.92 3.54 -2.12
N GLY A 149 19.13 4.61 -2.28
CA GLY A 149 18.09 4.71 -3.30
C GLY A 149 18.52 4.16 -4.66
N ASP A 150 17.96 2.99 -4.99
CA ASP A 150 18.07 2.36 -6.30
C ASP A 150 17.80 3.40 -7.38
N GLU A 151 18.66 3.43 -8.40
CA GLU A 151 18.46 4.25 -9.61
C GLU A 151 17.07 4.03 -10.24
N ASP A 152 16.50 2.85 -10.06
CA ASP A 152 15.14 2.49 -10.48
C ASP A 152 14.04 3.29 -9.74
N ASN A 153 14.26 3.65 -8.47
CA ASN A 153 13.30 4.45 -7.71
C ASN A 153 13.33 5.93 -8.11
N ARG A 154 14.52 6.46 -8.46
CA ARG A 154 14.67 7.82 -9.02
C ARG A 154 13.93 7.95 -10.35
N ASP A 155 13.96 6.94 -11.20
CA ASP A 155 13.27 6.99 -12.49
C ASP A 155 11.75 6.76 -12.36
N LYS A 156 11.30 5.94 -11.40
CA LYS A 156 9.88 5.81 -11.05
C LYS A 156 9.30 7.10 -10.47
N GLU A 157 10.01 7.78 -9.57
CA GLU A 157 9.57 9.07 -9.00
C GLU A 157 9.55 10.19 -10.04
N LYS A 158 10.56 10.26 -10.92
CA LYS A 158 10.56 11.18 -12.07
C LYS A 158 9.39 10.92 -13.01
N ASN A 159 9.10 9.65 -13.32
CA ASN A 159 7.97 9.31 -14.19
C ASN A 159 6.63 9.66 -13.54
N LYS A 160 6.47 9.44 -12.22
CA LYS A 160 5.27 9.82 -11.47
C LYS A 160 5.07 11.33 -11.45
N THR A 161 6.13 12.11 -11.21
CA THR A 161 6.07 13.58 -11.21
C THR A 161 5.76 14.14 -12.59
N ASN A 162 6.36 13.60 -13.65
CA ASN A 162 6.05 13.99 -15.03
C ASN A 162 4.58 13.75 -15.41
N ILE A 163 4.01 12.61 -15.01
CA ILE A 163 2.59 12.30 -15.29
C ILE A 163 1.66 13.23 -14.52
N LEU A 164 1.94 13.50 -13.24
CA LEU A 164 1.11 14.41 -12.44
C LEU A 164 1.15 15.84 -12.98
N GLN A 165 2.32 16.30 -13.44
CA GLN A 165 2.45 17.59 -14.09
C GLN A 165 1.65 17.64 -15.41
N ALA A 166 1.79 16.62 -16.27
CA ALA A 166 1.05 16.55 -17.53
C ALA A 166 -0.47 16.49 -17.32
N LEU A 167 -0.94 15.79 -16.29
CA LEU A 167 -2.35 15.76 -15.92
C LEU A 167 -2.81 17.13 -15.40
N SER A 168 -2.04 17.77 -14.52
CA SER A 168 -2.32 19.12 -14.03
C SER A 168 -2.48 20.11 -15.18
N ASP A 169 -1.52 20.12 -16.10
CA ASP A 169 -1.52 21.04 -17.24
C ASP A 169 -2.73 20.78 -18.15
N ALA A 170 -3.07 19.52 -18.41
CA ALA A 170 -4.26 19.15 -19.19
C ALA A 170 -5.58 19.57 -18.51
N TRP A 171 -5.67 19.49 -17.18
CA TRP A 171 -6.83 19.96 -16.43
C TRP A 171 -6.99 21.48 -16.50
N TYR A 172 -5.90 22.25 -16.47
CA TYR A 172 -5.92 23.71 -16.62
C TYR A 172 -6.37 24.15 -18.02
N GLU A 173 -5.86 23.52 -19.07
CA GLU A 173 -6.28 23.81 -20.45
C GLU A 173 -7.78 23.53 -20.67
N LEU A 174 -8.30 22.46 -20.08
CA LEU A 174 -9.71 22.09 -20.17
C LEU A 174 -10.63 23.10 -19.44
N GLN A 175 -10.17 23.65 -18.31
CA GLN A 175 -10.88 24.70 -17.56
C GLN A 175 -10.90 26.03 -18.32
N LEU A 176 -9.77 26.42 -18.93
CA LEU A 176 -9.70 27.63 -19.77
C LEU A 176 -10.61 27.52 -20.99
N THR A 177 -10.69 26.34 -21.60
CA THR A 177 -11.58 26.06 -22.75
C THR A 177 -13.06 26.11 -22.38
N PHE A 178 -13.43 25.76 -21.14
CA PHE A 178 -14.84 25.76 -20.69
C PHE A 178 -15.33 27.12 -20.13
N SER A 179 -14.44 28.10 -19.97
CA SER A 179 -14.79 29.45 -19.48
C SER A 179 -15.42 30.36 -20.56
N GLY A 180 -16.54 29.91 -21.15
CA GLY A 180 -17.39 30.74 -22.01
C GLY A 180 -18.47 31.49 -21.22
N SER A 181 -18.61 32.79 -21.44
CA SER A 181 -19.64 33.64 -20.82
C SER A 181 -21.05 33.26 -21.26
N VAL A 182 -21.97 33.12 -20.29
CA VAL A 182 -23.41 32.85 -20.53
C VAL A 182 -24.13 34.16 -20.85
N GLU A 183 -24.59 34.33 -22.09
CA GLU A 183 -25.58 35.37 -22.41
C GLU A 183 -27.00 34.80 -22.30
N ASN A 184 -27.81 35.36 -21.41
CA ASN A 184 -29.23 34.99 -21.27
C ASN A 184 -30.06 35.74 -22.32
N THR A 185 -30.55 35.03 -23.34
CA THR A 185 -31.66 35.50 -24.18
C THR A 185 -32.91 34.66 -23.93
N SER A 186 -34.06 35.33 -23.91
CA SER A 186 -35.36 34.86 -23.40
C SER A 186 -36.08 33.80 -24.25
N GLY A 187 -35.35 32.83 -24.80
CA GLY A 187 -35.92 31.80 -25.66
C GLY A 187 -34.97 30.64 -25.93
N GLY A 188 -34.87 29.71 -24.99
CA GLY A 188 -34.19 28.42 -25.16
C GLY A 188 -32.65 28.49 -25.10
N ARG A 189 -32.05 27.67 -24.22
CA ARG A 189 -30.59 27.53 -24.13
C ARG A 189 -30.06 26.89 -25.42
N LYS A 190 -29.41 27.67 -26.27
CA LYS A 190 -28.60 27.14 -27.38
C LYS A 190 -27.13 27.18 -26.98
N TYR A 191 -26.50 26.02 -26.87
CA TYR A 191 -25.06 25.92 -26.73
C TYR A 191 -24.44 26.08 -28.13
N GLN A 192 -23.74 27.19 -28.37
CA GLN A 192 -22.98 27.37 -29.61
C GLN A 192 -21.49 27.29 -29.25
N ILE A 193 -20.89 26.12 -29.47
CA ILE A 193 -19.44 25.95 -29.37
C ILE A 193 -18.84 26.55 -30.64
N LYS A 194 -18.14 27.67 -30.52
CA LYS A 194 -17.27 28.16 -31.60
C LYS A 194 -15.83 27.80 -31.24
N PRO A 195 -15.14 26.96 -32.01
CA PRO A 195 -13.69 26.91 -31.93
C PRO A 195 -13.12 28.24 -32.38
N ARG A 196 -12.06 28.70 -31.72
CA ARG A 196 -11.21 29.77 -32.27
C ARG A 196 -10.17 29.16 -33.20
#